data_AF-A0A0D6TLC6-F1
#
_entry.id   AF-A0A0D6TLC6-F1
#
_cell.length_a   1.000
_cell.length_b   1.000
_cell.length_c   1.000
_cell.angle_alpha   90.00
_cell.angle_beta   90.00
_cell.angle_gamma   90.00
#
_symmetry.space_group_name_H-M   'P 1'
#
loop_
_entity.id
_entity.type
_entity.pdbx_description
1 polymer ?
#
loop_
_entity_poly.entity_id
_entity_poly.type
_entity_poly.pdbx_seq_one_letter_code
_entity_poly.pdbx_strand_id
1 'polypeptide(L)' 'MKYILRLLLLSFFALVGYGYFLKNSGNSDGDKWIGIGVLILSLVLMPLFIYHRYRNKNIKDYVLKNTNQKKEKSENQ' A
#
# COMPACT_ATOMS: atom_id res chain seq x y z
N MET A 1 12.96 7.14 3.69
CA MET A 1 12.22 6.11 2.91
C MET A 1 12.21 4.73 3.56
N LYS A 2 13.34 4.14 4.01
CA LYS A 2 13.34 2.81 4.66
C LYS A 2 12.50 2.72 5.96
N TYR A 3 12.36 3.85 6.68
CA TYR A 3 11.67 3.89 7.98
C TYR A 3 10.19 4.24 7.90
N ILE A 4 9.70 4.86 6.81
CA ILE A 4 8.27 5.26 6.68
C ILE A 4 7.38 4.03 6.80
N LEU A 5 7.75 2.97 6.09
CA LEU A 5 6.97 1.75 6.06
C LEU A 5 7.04 1.00 7.40
N ARG A 6 8.21 1.03 8.05
CA ARG A 6 8.42 0.41 9.35
C ARG A 6 7.64 1.13 10.46
N LEU A 7 7.56 2.45 10.38
CA LEU A 7 6.80 3.30 11.30
C LEU A 7 5.28 3.12 11.11
N LEU A 8 4.83 2.99 9.86
CA LEU A 8 3.44 2.68 9.52
C LEU A 8 3.01 1.30 10.05
N LEU A 9 3.90 0.31 9.93
CA LEU A 9 3.68 -1.04 10.44
C LEU A 9 3.66 -1.08 11.98
N LEU A 10 4.53 -0.30 12.63
CA LEU A 10 4.53 -0.15 14.09
C LEU A 10 3.24 0.54 14.59
N SER A 11 2.78 1.57 13.87
CA SER A 11 1.52 2.26 14.16
C SER A 11 0.30 1.33 14.06
N PHE A 12 0.31 0.38 13.12
CA PHE A 12 -0.73 -0.64 13.02
C PHE A 12 -0.79 -1.55 14.26
N PHE A 13 0.35 -2.07 14.72
CA PHE A 13 0.40 -2.88 15.94
C PHE A 13 -0.09 -2.09 17.17
N ALA A 14 0.21 -0.79 17.25
CA ALA A 14 -0.30 0.06 18.32
C ALA A 14 -1.83 0.23 18.27
N LEU A 15 -2.41 0.43 17.08
CA LEU A 15 -3.86 0.53 16.87
C LEU A 15 -4.60 -0.77 17.21
N VAL A 16 -4.05 -1.92 16.79
CA VAL A 16 -4.62 -3.23 17.12
C VAL A 16 -4.53 -3.51 18.61
N GLY A 17 -3.38 -3.21 19.24
CA GLY A 17 -3.21 -3.33 20.68
C GLY A 17 -4.17 -2.45 21.48
N TYR A 18 -4.35 -1.20 21.05
CA TYR A 18 -5.32 -0.29 21.65
C TYR A 18 -6.77 -0.75 21.49
N GLY A 19 -7.13 -1.24 20.29
CA GLY A 19 -8.46 -1.83 20.04
C GLY A 19 -8.73 -3.06 20.92
N TYR A 20 -7.73 -3.91 21.12
CA TYR A 20 -7.82 -5.05 22.04
C TYR A 20 -8.00 -4.63 23.50
N PHE A 21 -7.27 -3.60 23.94
CA PHE A 21 -7.41 -3.03 25.28
C PHE A 21 -8.83 -2.47 25.51
N LEU A 22 -9.38 -1.75 24.51
CA LEU A 22 -10.75 -1.21 24.56
C LEU A 22 -11.80 -2.32 24.64
N LYS A 23 -11.61 -3.40 23.88
CA LYS A 23 -12.47 -4.59 23.90
C LYS A 23 -12.48 -5.26 25.27
N ASN A 24 -11.33 -5.33 25.94
CA ASN A 24 -11.22 -5.88 27.29
C ASN A 24 -11.90 -5.01 28.36
N SER A 25 -12.15 -3.73 28.07
CA SER A 25 -12.85 -2.80 28.96
C SER A 25 -14.38 -2.96 28.95
N GLY A 26 -14.91 -3.96 28.25
CA GLY A 26 -16.36 -4.25 28.21
C GLY A 26 -17.15 -3.40 27.21
N ASN A 27 -16.49 -2.53 26.45
CA ASN A 27 -17.10 -1.79 25.35
C ASN A 27 -17.16 -2.71 24.11
N SER A 28 -18.37 -3.14 23.75
CA SER A 28 -18.65 -3.94 22.54
C SER A 28 -18.23 -3.26 21.22
N ASP A 29 -17.89 -1.98 21.28
CA ASP A 29 -17.36 -1.24 20.13
C ASP A 29 -15.88 -1.53 19.83
N GLY A 30 -15.17 -2.24 20.72
CA GLY A 30 -13.76 -2.62 20.49
C GLY A 30 -13.54 -3.39 19.19
N ASP A 31 -14.45 -4.29 18.82
CA ASP A 31 -14.38 -5.03 17.55
C ASP A 31 -14.58 -4.12 16.33
N LYS A 32 -15.43 -3.09 16.44
CA LYS A 32 -15.60 -2.09 15.36
C LYS A 32 -14.34 -1.27 15.15
N TRP A 33 -13.68 -0.86 16.24
CA TRP A 33 -12.43 -0.12 16.18
C TRP A 33 -11.29 -0.94 15.58
N ILE A 34 -11.21 -2.23 15.91
CA ILE A 34 -10.25 -3.15 15.27
C ILE A 34 -10.57 -3.29 13.77
N GLY A 35 -11.84 -3.52 13.41
CA GLY A 35 -12.26 -3.66 12.01
C GLY A 35 -11.99 -2.41 11.16
N ILE A 36 -12.31 -1.23 11.68
CA ILE A 36 -12.01 0.06 11.04
C ILE A 36 -10.50 0.30 10.95
N GLY A 37 -9.74 -0.05 11.99
CA GLY A 37 -8.28 0.03 11.97
C GLY A 37 -7.67 -0.85 10.87
N VAL A 38 -8.15 -2.08 10.71
CA VAL A 38 -7.71 -3.00 9.66
C VAL A 38 -8.16 -2.53 8.27
N LEU A 39 -9.37 -1.99 8.12
CA LEU A 39 -9.86 -1.44 6.85
C LEU A 39 -9.02 -0.25 6.39
N ILE A 40 -8.77 0.71 7.29
CA ILE A 40 -7.91 1.86 7.01
C ILE A 40 -6.50 1.39 6.68
N LEU A 41 -5.99 0.38 7.39
CA LEU A 41 -4.70 -0.20 7.05
C LEU A 41 -4.74 -0.79 5.64
N SER A 42 -5.66 -1.68 5.33
CA SER A 42 -5.72 -2.33 4.01
C SER A 42 -5.86 -1.30 2.89
N LEU A 43 -6.77 -0.33 3.05
CA LEU A 43 -7.07 0.68 2.04
C LEU A 43 -6.02 1.77 1.91
N VAL A 44 -5.30 2.14 2.97
CA VAL A 44 -4.29 3.22 2.93
C VAL A 44 -2.88 2.66 2.82
N LEU A 45 -2.54 1.62 3.59
CA LEU A 45 -1.22 0.97 3.57
C LEU A 45 -0.91 0.44 2.16
N MET A 46 -1.88 -0.20 1.50
CA MET A 46 -1.67 -0.82 0.19
C MET A 46 -1.33 0.21 -0.92
N PRO A 47 -2.13 1.26 -1.18
CA PRO A 47 -1.76 2.28 -2.18
C PRO A 47 -0.54 3.08 -1.76
N LEU A 48 -0.36 3.36 -0.46
CA LEU A 48 0.83 4.08 0.02
C LEU A 48 2.11 3.26 -0.17
N PHE A 49 2.04 1.94 0.00
CA PHE A 49 3.14 1.02 -0.27
C PHE A 49 3.53 1.03 -1.75
N ILE A 50 2.54 1.00 -2.65
CA ILE A 50 2.74 1.09 -4.10
C ILE A 50 3.39 2.44 -4.42
N TYR A 51 2.80 3.56 -3.99
CA TYR A 51 3.36 4.88 -4.26
C TYR A 51 4.82 5.01 -3.78
N HIS A 52 5.11 4.56 -2.55
CA HIS A 52 6.46 4.58 -2.01
C HIS A 52 7.44 3.73 -2.82
N ARG A 53 7.02 2.55 -3.29
CA ARG A 53 7.88 1.64 -4.07
C ARG A 53 8.13 2.13 -5.49
N TYR A 54 7.14 2.77 -6.11
CA TYR A 54 7.22 3.22 -7.50
C TYR A 54 7.78 4.64 -7.66
N ARG A 55 7.86 5.45 -6.59
CA ARG A 55 8.38 6.83 -6.63
C ARG A 55 9.81 6.98 -7.14
N ASN A 56 10.64 5.93 -7.05
CA ASN A 56 12.04 5.98 -7.51
C ASN A 56 12.30 5.15 -8.78
N LYS A 57 11.25 4.68 -9.47
CA LYS A 57 11.41 3.90 -10.70
C LYS A 57 10.68 4.59 -11.86
N ASN A 58 11.41 4.78 -12.97
CA ASN A 58 10.83 5.28 -14.20
C ASN A 58 9.85 4.23 -14.75
N ILE A 59 8.56 4.47 -14.53
CA ILE A 59 7.45 3.68 -15.09
C ILE A 59 7.56 3.49 -16.61
N LYS A 60 8.25 4.42 -17.29
CA LYS A 60 8.51 4.43 -18.73
C LYS A 60 9.37 3.27 -19.22
N ASP A 61 10.28 2.72 -18.40
CA ASP A 61 11.13 1.58 -18.80
C ASP A 61 10.37 0.24 -18.76
N TYR A 62 9.22 0.21 -18.07
CA TYR A 62 8.39 -0.98 -17.90
C TYR A 62 7.24 -1.06 -18.93
N VAL A 63 6.96 0.03 -19.64
CA VAL A 63 6.02 0.03 -20.76
C VAL A 63 6.78 -0.51 -21.97
N LEU A 64 6.41 -1.72 -22.40
CA LEU A 64 7.01 -2.46 -23.51
C LEU A 64 7.37 -1.55 -24.70
N LYS A 65 8.66 -1.26 -24.83
CA LYS A 65 9.28 -0.61 -26.02
C LYS A 65 9.05 -1.42 -27.31
N ASN A 66 8.49 -2.63 -27.20
CA ASN A 66 8.21 -3.56 -28.27
C ASN A 66 7.17 -3.06 -29.28
N THR A 67 6.33 -2.08 -28.92
CA THR A 67 5.37 -1.47 -29.86
C THR A 67 6.06 -0.56 -30.89
N ASN A 68 7.13 0.14 -30.50
CA ASN A 68 7.79 1.09 -31.40
C ASN A 68 8.70 0.39 -32.41
N GLN A 69 9.37 -0.69 -32.02
CA GLN A 69 10.26 -1.44 -32.94
C GLN A 69 9.53 -2.21 -34.04
N LYS A 70 8.23 -2.51 -33.87
CA LYS A 70 7.44 -3.21 -34.90
C LYS A 70 6.91 -2.26 -35.99
N LYS A 71 6.71 -0.98 -35.66
CA LYS A 71 6.28 0.04 -36.64
C LYS A 71 7.39 0.37 -37.64
N GLU A 72 8.62 0.51 -37.16
CA GLU A 72 9.76 0.85 -38.02
C GLU A 72 10.13 -0.25 -39.05
N LYS A 73 9.71 -1.51 -38.80
CA LYS A 73 9.95 -2.63 -39.72
C LYS A 73 8.81 -2.87 -40.73
N SER A 74 7.63 -2.28 -40.52
CA SER A 74 6.46 -2.47 -41.39
C SER A 74 6.16 -1.30 -42.33
N GLU A 75 6.74 -0.12 -42.07
CA GLU A 75 6.65 1.04 -42.97
C GLU A 75 7.74 1.06 -44.06
N ASN A 76 8.71 0.14 -43.98
CA ASN A 76 9.80 -0.03 -44.95
C ASN A 76 9.63 -1.27 -45.86
N GLN A 77 8.42 -1.81 -45.99
CA GLN A 77 8.08 -2.90 -46.93
C GLN A 77 7.05 -2.46 -47.95
#